data_AF-A0A7K4BHU8-F1
#
_entry.id   AF-A0A7K4BHU8-F1
#
_cell.length_a   1.000
_cell.length_b   1.000
_cell.length_c   1.000
_cell.angle_alpha   90.00
_cell.angle_beta   90.00
_cell.angle_gamma   90.00
#
_symmetry.space_group_name_H-M   'P 1'
#
loop_
_entity.id
_entity.type
_entity.pdbx_description
1 polymer ?
#
loop_
_entity_poly.entity_id
_entity_poly.type
_entity_poly.pdbx_seq_one_letter_code
_entity_poly.pdbx_strand_id
1 'polypeptide(L)'
;MAMRCSFALDPGLLERIDQYARDNTLDRNEAILELIEAGLACREGDRPLPVRQQRSSEDLDNLRRELEDVKGALVELRNEVRLVHHTIETDWTREAKGVPFQTRHPWEFWRR
;
A
#
# COMPACT_ATOMS: atom_id res chain seq x y z
N MET A 1 -14.35 -11.89 1.91
CA MET A 1 -14.66 -13.20 2.54
C MET A 1 -13.36 -13.95 2.71
N ALA A 2 -13.01 -14.40 3.91
CA ALA A 2 -11.78 -15.18 4.14
C ALA A 2 -12.09 -16.68 4.06
N MET A 3 -11.56 -17.38 3.07
CA MET A 3 -11.68 -18.83 2.95
C MET A 3 -10.58 -19.47 3.82
N ARG A 4 -10.95 -20.33 4.77
CA ARG A 4 -10.00 -21.08 5.61
C ARG A 4 -10.00 -22.54 5.16
N CYS A 5 -8.86 -23.02 4.68
CA CYS A 5 -8.67 -24.42 4.33
C CYS A 5 -7.81 -25.10 5.39
N SER A 6 -8.20 -26.31 5.79
CA SER A 6 -7.47 -27.14 6.76
C SER A 6 -7.21 -28.50 6.13
N PHE A 7 -5.97 -28.98 6.20
CA PHE A 7 -5.57 -30.25 5.61
C PHE A 7 -4.82 -31.08 6.64
N ALA A 8 -5.08 -32.38 6.68
CA ALA A 8 -4.19 -33.33 7.32
C ALA A 8 -3.13 -33.76 6.31
N LEU A 9 -1.86 -33.50 6.60
CA LEU A 9 -0.74 -33.85 5.75
C LEU A 9 0.08 -34.96 6.41
N ASP A 10 0.54 -35.90 5.59
CA ASP A 10 1.55 -36.86 6.02
C ASP A 10 2.85 -36.13 6.39
N PRO A 11 3.59 -36.55 7.44
CA PRO A 11 4.83 -35.90 7.85
C PRO A 11 5.87 -35.78 6.72
N GLY A 12 5.99 -36.79 5.85
CA GLY A 12 6.94 -36.75 4.74
C GLY A 12 6.55 -35.76 3.64
N LEU A 13 5.24 -35.49 3.46
CA LEU A 13 4.76 -34.45 2.55
C LEU A 13 5.00 -33.06 3.14
N LEU A 14 4.81 -32.89 4.45
CA LEU A 14 5.09 -31.64 5.15
C LEU A 14 6.56 -31.25 5.05
N GLU A 15 7.49 -32.21 5.21
CA GLU A 15 8.92 -31.98 5.06
C GLU A 15 9.30 -31.50 3.64
N ARG A 16 8.66 -32.05 2.61
CA ARG A 16 8.88 -31.63 1.22
C ARG A 16 8.38 -30.22 0.96
N ILE A 17 7.22 -29.87 1.52
CA ILE A 17 6.67 -28.50 1.46
C ILE A 17 7.61 -27.54 2.18
N ASP A 18 8.10 -27.90 3.37
CA ASP A 18 9.05 -27.09 4.12
C ASP A 18 10.37 -26.88 3.37
N GLN A 19 10.86 -27.92 2.69
CA GLN A 19 12.06 -27.80 1.86
C GLN A 19 11.82 -26.84 0.69
N TYR A 20 10.72 -27.01 -0.03
CA TYR A 20 10.32 -26.12 -1.12
C TYR A 20 10.15 -24.66 -0.64
N ALA A 21 9.55 -24.45 0.53
CA ALA A 21 9.38 -23.13 1.12
C ALA A 21 10.73 -22.46 1.42
N ARG A 22 11.71 -23.21 1.96
CA ARG A 22 13.07 -22.71 2.19
C ARG A 22 13.77 -22.36 0.89
N ASP A 23 13.69 -23.22 -0.11
CA ASP A 23 14.37 -23.05 -1.40
C ASP A 23 13.85 -21.82 -2.16
N ASN A 24 12.58 -21.46 -1.97
CA ASN A 24 11.95 -20.31 -2.61
C ASN A 24 11.78 -19.09 -1.69
N THR A 25 12.30 -19.14 -0.45
CA THR A 25 12.18 -18.07 0.56
C THR A 25 10.72 -17.65 0.86
N LEU A 26 9.81 -18.61 0.91
CA LEU A 26 8.37 -18.39 1.14
C LEU A 26 7.94 -18.85 2.53
N ASP A 27 6.83 -18.30 3.03
CA ASP A 27 6.13 -18.90 4.18
C ASP A 27 5.51 -20.24 3.77
N ARG A 28 5.38 -21.17 4.72
CA ARG A 28 4.78 -22.49 4.48
C ARG A 28 3.39 -22.39 3.85
N ASN A 29 2.55 -21.46 4.32
CA ASN A 29 1.19 -21.34 3.78
C ASN A 29 1.19 -20.82 2.34
N GLU A 30 2.12 -19.92 2.02
CA GLU A 30 2.31 -19.39 0.66
C GLU A 30 2.81 -20.50 -0.28
N ALA A 31 3.79 -21.28 0.17
CA ALA A 31 4.30 -22.45 -0.55
C ALA A 31 3.21 -23.49 -0.83
N ILE A 32 2.33 -23.80 0.14
CA ILE A 32 1.20 -24.72 -0.06
C ILE A 32 0.28 -24.21 -1.17
N LEU A 33 -0.03 -22.91 -1.16
CA LEU A 33 -0.95 -22.32 -2.13
C LEU A 33 -0.33 -22.31 -3.54
N GLU A 34 0.96 -22.00 -3.65
CA GLU A 34 1.68 -22.04 -4.94
C GLU A 34 1.74 -23.46 -5.51
N LEU A 35 2.01 -24.48 -4.68
CA LEU A 35 2.00 -25.87 -5.12
C LEU A 35 0.61 -26.34 -5.57
N ILE A 36 -0.46 -25.88 -4.91
CA ILE A 36 -1.84 -26.17 -5.33
C ILE A 36 -2.14 -25.51 -6.68
N GLU A 37 -1.79 -24.23 -6.85
CA GLU A 37 -2.00 -23.50 -8.10
C GLU A 37 -1.19 -24.11 -9.26
N ALA A 38 0.06 -24.46 -9.02
CA ALA A 38 0.92 -25.17 -9.97
C ALA A 38 0.30 -26.52 -10.36
N GLY A 39 -0.19 -27.29 -9.39
CA GLY A 39 -0.85 -28.57 -9.65
C GLY A 39 -2.14 -28.43 -10.47
N LEU A 40 -2.94 -27.38 -10.22
CA LEU A 40 -4.14 -27.07 -11.00
C LEU A 40 -3.79 -26.64 -12.43
N ALA A 41 -2.79 -25.77 -12.60
CA ALA A 41 -2.32 -25.33 -13.91
C ALA A 41 -1.80 -26.49 -14.77
N CYS A 42 -1.08 -27.45 -14.17
CA CYS A 42 -0.62 -28.66 -14.86
C CYS A 42 -1.78 -29.58 -15.30
N ARG A 43 -2.93 -29.56 -14.62
CA ARG A 43 -4.09 -30.38 -14.97
C ARG A 43 -4.91 -29.79 -16.13
N GLU A 44 -4.91 -28.47 -16.27
CA GLU A 44 -5.76 -27.75 -17.23
C GLU A 44 -5.12 -27.56 -18.62
N GLY A 45 -3.82 -27.79 -18.78
CA GLY A 45 -3.21 -27.80 -20.10
C GLY A 45 -1.73 -28.17 -20.08
N ASP A 46 -1.31 -28.85 -21.15
CA ASP A 46 0.06 -29.24 -21.50
C ASP A 46 0.96 -28.02 -21.79
N ARG A 47 0.92 -26.99 -20.94
CA ARG A 47 1.69 -25.76 -21.03
C ARG A 47 2.54 -25.54 -19.79
N PRO A 48 3.76 -25.00 -19.95
CA PRO A 48 4.65 -24.73 -18.83
C PRO A 48 3.98 -23.77 -17.83
N LEU A 49 4.16 -24.10 -16.55
CA LEU A 49 3.68 -23.38 -15.38
C LEU A 49 3.81 -21.86 -15.57
N PRO A 50 2.71 -21.08 -15.53
CA PRO A 50 2.81 -19.63 -15.60
C PRO A 50 3.45 -19.15 -14.30
N VAL A 51 4.60 -18.50 -14.45
CA VAL A 51 5.32 -17.81 -13.39
C VAL A 51 4.37 -16.82 -12.70
N ARG A 52 4.08 -17.07 -11.41
CA ARG A 52 3.66 -16.10 -10.37
C ARG A 52 2.82 -14.93 -10.87
N GLN A 53 1.58 -15.14 -11.34
CA GLN A 53 0.86 -14.07 -12.04
C GLN A 53 -0.55 -13.65 -11.59
N GLN A 54 -1.20 -14.21 -10.56
CA GLN A 54 -2.60 -13.79 -10.30
C GLN A 54 -2.96 -13.30 -8.90
N ARG A 55 -2.18 -13.56 -7.84
CA ARG A 55 -2.44 -12.94 -6.53
C ARG A 55 -1.83 -11.55 -6.37
N SER A 56 -0.70 -11.30 -7.02
CA SER A 56 -0.05 -10.00 -6.93
C SER A 56 -0.86 -8.89 -7.62
N SER A 57 -1.65 -9.17 -8.66
CA SER A 57 -2.32 -8.08 -9.41
C SER A 57 -3.48 -7.47 -8.63
N GLU A 58 -4.32 -8.27 -7.98
CA GLU A 58 -5.45 -7.75 -7.20
C GLU A 58 -4.98 -6.98 -5.97
N ASP A 59 -3.94 -7.46 -5.29
CA ASP A 59 -3.32 -6.76 -4.16
C ASP A 59 -2.63 -5.47 -4.62
N LEU A 60 -1.97 -5.47 -5.79
CA LEU A 60 -1.38 -4.27 -6.38
C LEU A 60 -2.45 -3.26 -6.82
N ASP A 61 -3.57 -3.71 -7.37
CA ASP A 61 -4.67 -2.85 -7.77
C ASP A 61 -5.38 -2.23 -6.55
N ASN A 62 -5.53 -2.98 -5.46
CA ASN A 62 -6.02 -2.44 -4.19
C ASN A 62 -5.05 -1.41 -3.61
N LEU A 63 -3.74 -1.71 -3.55
CA LEU A 63 -2.72 -0.77 -3.09
C LEU A 63 -2.68 0.50 -3.92
N ARG A 64 -2.86 0.38 -5.24
CA ARG A 64 -2.93 1.53 -6.14
C ARG A 64 -4.15 2.41 -5.87
N ARG A 65 -5.30 1.80 -5.59
CA ARG A 65 -6.51 2.54 -5.21
C ARG A 65 -6.32 3.29 -3.89
N GLU A 66 -5.79 2.61 -2.87
CA GLU A 66 -5.49 3.25 -1.58
C GLU A 66 -4.49 4.41 -1.70
N LEU A 67 -3.48 4.28 -2.56
CA LEU A 67 -2.54 5.36 -2.86
C LEU A 67 -3.20 6.58 -3.51
N GLU A 68 -4.12 6.37 -4.45
CA GLU A 68 -4.86 7.48 -5.07
C GLU A 68 -5.80 8.16 -4.07
N ASP A 69 -6.40 7.43 -3.15
CA ASP A 69 -7.22 8.01 -2.06
C ASP A 69 -6.36 8.89 -1.14
N VAL A 70 -5.19 8.42 -0.72
CA VAL A 70 -4.23 9.21 0.09
C VAL A 70 -3.77 10.46 -0.66
N LYS A 71 -3.49 10.34 -1.95
CA LYS A 71 -3.12 11.48 -2.80
C LYS A 71 -4.26 12.49 -2.90
N GLY A 72 -5.50 12.03 -2.97
CA GLY A 72 -6.70 12.88 -2.89
C GLY A 72 -6.73 13.69 -1.60
N ALA A 73 -6.61 13.00 -0.45
CA ALA A 73 -6.59 13.65 0.86
C ALA A 73 -5.45 14.69 1.01
N LEU A 74 -4.26 14.40 0.48
CA LEU A 74 -3.14 15.35 0.48
C LEU A 74 -3.40 16.58 -0.39
N VAL A 75 -4.10 16.41 -1.52
CA VAL A 75 -4.50 17.53 -2.38
C VAL A 75 -5.51 18.44 -1.67
N GLU A 76 -6.49 17.85 -0.98
CA GLU A 76 -7.46 18.60 -0.18
C GLU A 76 -6.77 19.35 0.97
N LEU A 77 -5.92 18.68 1.75
CA LEU A 77 -5.14 19.30 2.82
C LEU A 77 -4.30 20.48 2.31
N ARG A 78 -3.63 20.32 1.16
CA ARG A 78 -2.86 21.41 0.54
C ARG A 78 -3.76 22.59 0.18
N ASN A 79 -4.96 22.34 -0.32
CA ASN A 79 -5.90 23.40 -0.68
C ASN A 79 -6.40 24.13 0.56
N GLU A 80 -6.70 23.42 1.65
CA GLU A 80 -7.06 24.02 2.94
C GLU A 80 -5.93 24.85 3.52
N VAL A 81 -4.70 24.36 3.52
CA VAL A 81 -3.52 25.12 3.98
C VAL A 81 -3.34 26.40 3.17
N ARG A 82 -3.57 26.35 1.84
CA ARG A 82 -3.53 27.56 1.00
C ARG A 82 -4.63 28.55 1.37
N LEU A 83 -5.85 28.08 1.64
CA LEU A 83 -6.94 28.93 2.09
C LEU A 83 -6.62 29.57 3.43
N VAL A 84 -6.15 28.78 4.41
CA VAL A 84 -5.73 29.29 5.73
C VAL A 84 -4.62 30.32 5.59
N HIS A 85 -3.59 30.05 4.78
CA HIS A 85 -2.53 31.03 4.50
C HIS A 85 -3.11 32.32 3.92
N HIS A 86 -3.99 32.23 2.93
CA HIS A 86 -4.62 33.39 2.32
C HIS A 86 -5.46 34.17 3.33
N THR A 87 -6.28 33.50 4.14
CA THR A 87 -7.10 34.15 5.17
C THR A 87 -6.24 34.88 6.18
N ILE A 88 -5.20 34.22 6.71
CA ILE A 88 -4.27 34.85 7.65
C ILE A 88 -3.58 36.06 7.00
N GLU A 89 -3.14 35.96 5.75
CA GLU A 89 -2.50 37.07 5.03
C GLU A 89 -3.47 38.25 4.83
N THR A 90 -4.72 37.96 4.48
CA THR A 90 -5.75 39.00 4.31
C THR A 90 -6.14 39.66 5.64
N ASP A 91 -6.28 38.89 6.72
CA ASP A 91 -6.61 39.39 8.04
C ASP A 91 -5.44 40.20 8.61
N TRP A 92 -4.20 39.70 8.46
CA TRP A 92 -3.00 40.43 8.82
C TRP A 92 -2.89 41.76 8.07
N THR A 93 -3.14 41.78 6.76
CA THR A 93 -3.10 43.01 5.96
C THR A 93 -4.21 44.00 6.35
N ARG A 94 -5.38 43.49 6.78
CA ARG A 94 -6.51 44.31 7.23
C ARG A 94 -6.31 44.87 8.64
N GLU A 95 -5.72 44.10 9.55
CA GLU A 95 -5.45 44.48 10.94
C GLU A 95 -4.20 45.34 11.08
N ALA A 96 -3.15 45.10 10.29
CA ALA A 96 -1.85 45.78 10.38
C ALA A 96 -1.84 47.22 9.80
N LYS A 97 -2.97 47.94 9.82
CA LYS A 97 -3.13 49.33 9.37
C LYS A 97 -2.29 50.39 10.13
N GLY A 98 -1.07 50.10 10.60
CA GLY A 98 -0.21 51.17 11.11
C GLY A 98 1.12 50.85 11.79
N VAL A 99 1.61 49.61 11.90
CA VAL A 99 2.87 49.37 12.67
C VAL A 99 3.90 48.54 11.89
N PRO A 100 4.94 49.19 11.29
CA PRO A 100 5.94 48.56 10.42
C PRO A 100 6.95 47.60 11.10
N PHE A 101 6.86 47.38 12.41
CA PHE A 101 7.96 46.79 13.19
C PHE A 101 7.80 45.29 13.56
N GLN A 102 6.64 44.67 13.31
CA GLN A 102 6.45 43.23 13.56
C GLN A 102 6.44 42.44 12.24
N THR A 103 7.56 42.46 11.51
CA THR A 103 7.74 41.85 10.18
C THR A 103 8.26 40.41 10.23
N ARG A 104 7.80 39.60 11.19
CA ARG A 104 7.99 38.14 11.13
C ARG A 104 6.64 37.48 11.07
N HIS A 105 6.34 36.94 9.90
CA HIS A 105 5.10 36.23 9.69
C HIS A 105 5.11 34.94 10.52
N PRO A 106 4.07 34.63 11.33
CA PRO A 106 3.99 33.41 12.13
C PRO A 106 4.23 32.12 11.32
N TRP A 107 3.92 32.13 10.03
CA TRP A 107 4.12 31.01 9.13
C TRP A 107 5.55 30.86 8.57
N GLU A 108 6.45 31.81 8.81
CA GLU A 108 7.90 31.65 8.53
C GLU A 108 8.53 30.52 9.35
N PHE A 109 7.90 30.11 10.45
CA PHE A 109 8.29 28.93 11.23
C PHE A 109 8.31 27.65 10.37
N TRP A 110 7.40 27.53 9.40
CA TRP A 110 7.26 26.36 8.52
C TRP A 110 8.23 26.37 7.33
N ARG A 111 9.07 27.40 7.18
CA ARG A 111 10.04 27.55 6.09
C ARG A 111 11.43 26.95 6.40
N ARG A 112 11.63 26.37 7.59
CA ARG A 112 12.82 25.60 7.98
C ARG A 112 12.60 24.11 7.76
#